data_AF-A0A7G5ZMW0-F1
#
_entry.id   AF-A0A7G5ZMW0-F1
#
_cell.length_a   1.000
_cell.length_b   1.000
_cell.length_c   1.000
_cell.angle_alpha   90.00
_cell.angle_beta   90.00
_cell.angle_gamma   90.00
#
_symmetry.space_group_name_H-M   'P 1'
#
loop_
_entity.id
_entity.type
_entity.pdbx_description
1 polymer ?
#
loop_
_entity_poly.entity_id
_entity_poly.type
_entity_poly.pdbx_seq_one_letter_code
_entity_poly.pdbx_strand_id
1 'polypeptide(L)'
;MLEPEESAELRSLQERAYGRDAALTPGDAARLRELEERRVERVADVPESPFAVLPAPTGDEPGSGRADHAGPVAEIDPAREQGVAQEQLTAREQDPADVAAGAAADTGPAQGRMAWRSVLSLLRGHWRPVAFATAAMLAIGVGVGWLAFRGPEPAPVELTVEQQAWHDELVAGGVYDAGSVRALAVEEGAVIWAATKDARERTCVILGTGEVTVPNCELTETVAETGVYGSITVQASDDLQRQVGVQMLFTASGEPAVAVSSYDYDPGQSGITYANDREADTAKRLADDGFDASSLWVVGYDRDVPVWTAVQTESQNPCLIYDGSTAESPMTCADPQTMQEQSSSLVLSVVDTETGGQTHLELASTQGPGYLVITREGGVSGAGGN
;
A
#
# COMPACT_ATOMS: atom_id res chain seq x y z
N MET A 1 27.40 21.09 -2.73
CA MET A 1 27.73 20.12 -1.65
C MET A 1 28.43 20.85 -0.51
N LEU A 2 27.94 20.78 0.73
CA LEU A 2 28.65 21.29 1.92
C LEU A 2 29.81 20.35 2.28
N GLU A 3 30.76 20.81 3.09
CA GLU A 3 31.80 19.92 3.62
C GLU A 3 31.19 18.87 4.59
N PRO A 4 31.82 17.69 4.79
CA PRO A 4 31.24 16.63 5.63
C PRO A 4 31.07 17.05 7.10
N GLU A 5 31.94 17.93 7.61
CA GLU A 5 31.85 18.49 8.96
C GLU A 5 30.68 19.48 9.08
N GLU A 6 30.54 20.40 8.12
CA GLU A 6 29.41 21.34 8.02
C GLU A 6 28.07 20.60 7.86
N SER A 7 28.09 19.47 7.13
CA SER A 7 26.94 18.58 6.94
C SER A 7 26.57 17.76 8.19
N ALA A 8 27.46 17.71 9.19
CA ALA A 8 27.17 17.17 10.52
C ALA A 8 26.72 18.26 11.48
N GLU A 9 27.35 19.44 11.43
CA GLU A 9 26.95 20.63 12.18
C GLU A 9 25.50 21.04 11.86
N LEU A 10 25.14 21.09 10.57
CA LEU A 10 23.79 21.40 10.10
C LEU A 10 22.74 20.44 10.68
N ARG A 11 22.99 19.12 10.66
CA ARG A 11 22.06 18.13 11.23
C ARG A 11 21.92 18.28 12.74
N SER A 12 23.02 18.49 13.47
CA SER A 12 22.98 18.72 14.92
C SER A 12 22.32 20.04 15.31
N LEU A 13 22.34 21.05 14.43
CA LEU A 13 21.56 22.28 14.59
C LEU A 13 20.08 22.06 14.30
N GLN A 14 19.73 21.34 13.24
CA GLN A 14 18.33 21.01 12.89
C GLN A 14 17.67 20.10 13.94
N GLU A 15 18.39 19.11 14.47
CA GLU A 15 17.93 18.27 15.60
C GLU A 15 17.63 19.10 16.87
N ARG A 16 18.40 20.18 17.12
CA ARG A 16 18.16 21.11 18.24
C ARG A 16 17.12 22.20 17.93
N ALA A 17 16.86 22.48 16.65
CA ALA A 17 15.87 23.43 16.18
C ALA A 17 14.45 22.86 16.18
N TYR A 18 14.30 21.61 15.75
CA TYR A 18 13.01 20.96 15.48
C TYR A 18 12.75 19.73 16.36
N GLY A 19 13.66 19.42 17.28
CA GLY A 19 13.50 18.35 18.27
C GLY A 19 12.46 18.68 19.37
N ARG A 20 12.11 17.66 20.15
CA ARG A 20 11.08 17.73 21.21
C ARG A 20 11.27 18.85 22.24
N ASP A 21 12.53 19.16 22.55
CA ASP A 21 12.95 20.16 23.53
C ASP A 21 13.61 21.37 22.82
N ALA A 22 13.00 21.84 21.71
CA ALA A 22 13.53 22.86 20.80
C ALA A 22 14.04 24.12 21.52
N ALA A 23 15.37 24.29 21.55
CA ALA A 23 16.05 25.34 22.30
C ALA A 23 17.39 25.72 21.64
N LEU A 24 17.32 26.57 20.61
CA LEU A 24 18.50 27.21 20.01
C LEU A 24 18.93 28.44 20.81
N THR A 25 20.24 28.67 20.95
CA THR A 25 20.72 30.01 21.31
C THR A 25 20.61 30.94 20.10
N PRO A 26 20.60 32.28 20.27
CA PRO A 26 20.67 33.22 19.15
C PRO A 26 21.90 33.05 18.25
N GLY A 27 22.99 32.47 18.78
CA GLY A 27 24.17 32.10 18.01
C GLY A 27 23.94 30.87 17.14
N ASP A 28 23.38 29.80 17.70
CA ASP A 28 22.99 28.59 16.95
C ASP A 28 21.98 28.93 15.84
N ALA A 29 20.99 29.78 16.13
CA ALA A 29 19.97 30.20 15.17
C ALA A 29 20.50 31.15 14.06
N ALA A 30 21.65 31.79 14.27
CA ALA A 30 22.36 32.50 13.20
C ALA A 30 23.19 31.52 12.35
N ARG A 31 23.90 30.58 12.99
CA ARG A 31 24.74 29.58 12.35
C ARG A 31 23.94 28.58 11.50
N LEU A 32 22.76 28.18 11.96
CA LEU A 32 21.84 27.32 11.20
C LEU A 32 21.47 27.95 9.85
N ARG A 33 21.05 29.22 9.85
CA ARG A 33 20.69 29.93 8.62
C ARG A 33 21.88 30.10 7.66
N GLU A 34 23.08 30.41 8.17
CA GLU A 34 24.30 30.47 7.35
C GLU A 34 24.56 29.15 6.60
N LEU A 35 24.37 28.01 7.28
CA LEU A 35 24.58 26.68 6.68
C LEU A 35 23.45 26.28 5.72
N GLU A 36 22.22 26.72 5.96
CA GLU A 36 21.08 26.48 5.08
C GLU A 36 21.13 27.36 3.82
N GLU A 37 21.44 28.66 3.95
CA GLU A 37 21.67 29.59 2.84
C GLU A 37 22.81 29.07 1.93
N ARG A 38 23.96 28.69 2.51
CA ARG A 38 25.09 28.09 1.77
C ARG A 38 24.79 26.74 1.13
N ARG A 39 23.79 25.99 1.63
CA ARG A 39 23.33 24.74 1.00
C ARG A 39 22.53 25.04 -0.27
N VAL A 40 21.71 26.10 -0.28
CA VAL A 40 20.89 26.51 -1.43
C VAL A 40 21.75 27.13 -2.53
N GLU A 41 22.62 28.09 -2.20
CA GLU A 41 23.49 28.74 -3.19
C GLU A 41 24.38 27.73 -3.93
N ARG A 42 24.99 26.79 -3.21
CA ARG A 42 25.87 25.75 -3.76
C ARG A 42 25.12 24.55 -4.40
N VAL A 43 23.82 24.72 -4.68
CA VAL A 43 23.00 23.85 -5.55
C VAL A 43 22.61 24.59 -6.83
N ALA A 44 22.37 25.90 -6.76
CA ALA A 44 22.14 26.74 -7.96
C ALA A 44 23.40 26.88 -8.84
N ASP A 45 24.59 26.72 -8.28
CA ASP A 45 25.89 26.87 -8.97
C ASP A 45 26.36 25.58 -9.70
N VAL A 46 25.44 24.63 -9.96
CA VAL A 46 25.71 23.44 -10.79
C VAL A 46 25.20 23.72 -12.21
N PRO A 47 26.08 23.91 -13.22
CA PRO A 47 25.63 24.11 -14.59
C PRO A 47 24.93 22.84 -15.12
N GLU A 48 23.80 23.02 -15.82
CA GLU A 48 23.06 21.93 -16.44
C GLU A 48 23.97 21.11 -17.36
N SER A 49 24.20 19.85 -17.00
CA SER A 49 24.98 18.93 -17.83
C SER A 49 24.12 18.52 -19.03
N PRO A 50 24.55 18.78 -20.28
CA PRO A 50 23.74 18.45 -21.45
C PRO A 50 23.56 16.93 -21.54
N PHE A 51 22.31 16.49 -21.66
CA PHE A 51 21.94 15.08 -21.68
C PHE A 51 22.70 14.31 -22.78
N ALA A 52 23.32 13.20 -22.38
CA ALA A 52 24.02 12.31 -23.31
C ALA A 52 23.00 11.56 -24.19
N VAL A 53 22.90 11.95 -25.46
CA VAL A 53 22.05 11.27 -26.45
C VAL A 53 22.58 9.85 -26.71
N LEU A 54 21.81 8.84 -26.33
CA LEU A 54 22.05 7.46 -26.73
C LEU A 54 21.67 7.28 -28.22
N PRO A 55 22.54 6.70 -29.06
CA PRO A 55 22.22 6.45 -30.46
C PRO A 55 21.25 5.28 -30.63
N ALA A 56 20.30 5.41 -31.55
CA ALA A 56 19.35 4.34 -31.87
C ALA A 56 20.03 3.17 -32.62
N PRO A 57 19.61 1.92 -32.39
CA PRO A 57 20.13 0.77 -33.12
C PRO A 57 19.54 0.67 -34.54
N THR A 58 20.38 0.89 -35.56
CA THR A 58 20.10 0.50 -36.94
C THR A 58 20.39 -0.98 -37.14
N GLY A 59 19.45 -1.76 -37.69
CA GLY A 59 19.63 -3.18 -37.98
C GLY A 59 18.62 -3.69 -39.02
N ASP A 60 19.12 -3.95 -40.23
CA ASP A 60 18.37 -4.18 -41.48
C ASP A 60 17.36 -5.35 -41.49
N GLU A 61 16.36 -5.25 -42.37
CA GLU A 61 15.65 -6.43 -42.90
C GLU A 61 16.61 -7.36 -43.68
N PRO A 62 16.30 -8.66 -43.82
CA PRO A 62 15.73 -9.04 -45.13
C PRO A 62 14.69 -10.20 -45.11
N GLY A 63 13.55 -9.95 -45.75
CA GLY A 63 13.17 -10.77 -46.92
C GLY A 63 12.33 -12.05 -46.74
N SER A 64 11.03 -11.92 -47.04
CA SER A 64 10.24 -12.85 -47.91
C SER A 64 10.29 -14.36 -47.62
N GLY A 65 9.28 -14.88 -46.90
CA GLY A 65 8.93 -16.31 -46.86
C GLY A 65 7.41 -16.56 -46.88
N ARG A 66 6.91 -17.33 -47.85
CA ARG A 66 5.48 -17.65 -48.02
C ARG A 66 5.26 -19.17 -48.00
N ALA A 67 4.51 -19.69 -47.03
CA ALA A 67 3.72 -20.92 -47.15
C ALA A 67 2.78 -21.12 -45.95
N ASP A 68 1.67 -21.81 -46.19
CA ASP A 68 0.65 -22.23 -45.23
C ASP A 68 1.14 -23.38 -44.33
N HIS A 69 0.57 -23.52 -43.11
CA HIS A 69 -0.12 -24.75 -42.67
C HIS A 69 -0.80 -24.63 -41.28
N ALA A 70 -1.54 -25.67 -40.90
CA ALA A 70 -2.39 -25.74 -39.70
C ALA A 70 -1.63 -26.12 -38.42
N GLY A 71 -2.32 -26.06 -37.27
CA GLY A 71 -1.82 -26.47 -35.94
C GLY A 71 -1.74 -28.00 -35.72
N PRO A 72 -1.82 -28.53 -34.48
CA PRO A 72 -2.71 -28.06 -33.40
C PRO A 72 -2.03 -27.93 -32.00
N VAL A 73 -2.87 -27.79 -30.97
CA VAL A 73 -2.55 -27.75 -29.52
C VAL A 73 -1.88 -29.05 -29.03
N ALA A 74 -1.02 -28.95 -28.01
CA ALA A 74 -0.53 -30.09 -27.23
C ALA A 74 -0.58 -29.81 -25.71
N GLU A 75 -1.15 -30.75 -24.95
CA GLU A 75 -1.16 -30.81 -23.48
C GLU A 75 0.24 -30.91 -22.85
N ILE A 76 0.36 -30.51 -21.58
CA ILE A 76 1.53 -30.78 -20.73
C ILE A 76 1.06 -31.46 -19.44
N ASP A 77 1.49 -32.71 -19.23
CA ASP A 77 1.29 -33.50 -18.01
C ASP A 77 2.66 -33.83 -17.37
N PRO A 78 2.95 -33.38 -16.13
CA PRO A 78 4.29 -33.49 -15.54
C PRO A 78 4.51 -34.78 -14.75
N ALA A 79 5.22 -35.76 -15.35
CA ALA A 79 5.60 -36.99 -14.65
C ALA A 79 7.07 -37.43 -14.84
N ARG A 80 7.80 -37.48 -13.71
CA ARG A 80 8.83 -38.48 -13.33
C ARG A 80 10.23 -38.45 -13.98
N GLU A 81 11.22 -38.15 -13.13
CA GLU A 81 12.57 -38.79 -13.00
C GLU A 81 13.07 -38.39 -11.58
N GLN A 82 13.66 -39.18 -10.66
CA GLN A 82 14.50 -40.40 -10.69
C GLN A 82 15.81 -40.20 -11.46
N GLY A 83 17.02 -40.11 -10.88
CA GLY A 83 17.45 -40.17 -9.46
C GLY A 83 18.66 -41.11 -9.28
N VAL A 84 19.80 -40.61 -8.79
CA VAL A 84 21.07 -41.37 -8.66
C VAL A 84 21.82 -40.96 -7.37
N ALA A 85 22.55 -41.88 -6.74
CA ALA A 85 23.38 -41.65 -5.55
C ALA A 85 24.65 -42.52 -5.55
N GLN A 86 25.75 -42.01 -4.98
CA GLN A 86 26.99 -42.68 -4.48
C GLN A 86 28.07 -41.60 -4.20
N GLU A 87 29.20 -41.82 -3.52
CA GLU A 87 29.46 -42.39 -2.17
C GLU A 87 30.96 -42.21 -1.78
N GLN A 88 31.24 -42.02 -0.48
CA GLN A 88 32.50 -42.36 0.24
C GLN A 88 33.87 -41.66 -0.02
N LEU A 89 34.75 -41.85 0.99
CA LEU A 89 36.19 -41.54 1.20
C LEU A 89 36.46 -40.27 2.05
N THR A 90 36.83 -40.30 3.35
CA THR A 90 37.98 -40.89 4.11
C THR A 90 39.37 -40.36 3.70
N ALA A 91 40.35 -40.07 4.57
CA ALA A 91 40.47 -39.78 6.02
C ALA A 91 41.97 -39.50 6.36
N ARG A 92 42.30 -38.88 7.53
CA ARG A 92 43.61 -39.00 8.28
C ARG A 92 44.85 -38.28 7.65
N GLU A 93 45.82 -37.63 8.32
CA GLU A 93 46.18 -37.20 9.72
C GLU A 93 46.83 -35.76 9.61
N GLN A 94 47.72 -35.11 10.40
CA GLN A 94 48.52 -35.36 11.64
C GLN A 94 48.93 -34.01 12.34
N ASP A 95 49.53 -34.10 13.54
CA ASP A 95 50.26 -33.07 14.35
C ASP A 95 51.73 -32.84 13.83
N PRO A 96 52.64 -31.96 14.37
CA PRO A 96 52.86 -31.62 15.80
C PRO A 96 53.42 -30.20 16.23
N ALA A 97 53.27 -29.89 17.53
CA ALA A 97 54.18 -29.15 18.46
C ALA A 97 54.59 -27.67 18.20
N ASP A 98 54.92 -26.80 19.17
CA ASP A 98 54.99 -26.88 20.66
C ASP A 98 54.40 -25.54 21.26
N VAL A 99 54.71 -24.88 22.40
CA VAL A 99 55.79 -24.87 23.42
C VAL A 99 55.26 -24.40 24.81
N ALA A 100 56.14 -24.26 25.82
CA ALA A 100 55.88 -23.94 27.24
C ALA A 100 55.92 -22.40 27.58
N ALA A 101 55.80 -21.88 28.83
CA ALA A 101 55.98 -22.47 30.16
C ALA A 101 55.35 -21.68 31.36
N GLY A 102 55.29 -22.32 32.55
CA GLY A 102 55.03 -21.72 33.89
C GLY A 102 53.87 -22.40 34.65
N ALA A 103 54.02 -23.28 35.66
CA ALA A 103 54.78 -23.30 36.93
C ALA A 103 54.09 -22.53 38.09
N ALA A 104 53.89 -23.05 39.33
CA ALA A 104 54.14 -24.39 39.92
C ALA A 104 53.38 -24.60 41.27
N ALA A 105 53.69 -25.71 41.97
CA ALA A 105 53.25 -26.19 43.30
C ALA A 105 51.83 -26.83 43.37
N ASP A 106 51.62 -28.14 43.62
CA ASP A 106 52.06 -29.13 44.63
C ASP A 106 51.19 -29.24 45.89
N THR A 107 50.31 -30.27 45.92
CA THR A 107 50.30 -31.33 46.97
C THR A 107 49.27 -32.42 46.65
N GLY A 108 49.65 -33.70 46.84
CA GLY A 108 48.76 -34.86 46.82
C GLY A 108 48.36 -35.34 48.23
N PRO A 109 47.72 -36.52 48.42
CA PRO A 109 47.62 -37.64 47.47
C PRO A 109 46.16 -38.10 47.17
N ALA A 110 46.02 -39.19 46.41
CA ALA A 110 44.73 -39.63 45.86
C ALA A 110 43.93 -40.60 46.75
N GLN A 111 42.62 -40.39 46.82
CA GLN A 111 41.57 -41.42 46.97
C GLN A 111 40.20 -40.82 46.57
N GLY A 112 39.19 -41.65 46.25
CA GLY A 112 37.79 -41.19 46.11
C GLY A 112 37.11 -41.27 44.73
N ARG A 113 37.76 -41.72 43.65
CA ARG A 113 37.11 -41.95 42.33
C ARG A 113 36.17 -43.17 42.30
N MET A 114 35.26 -43.33 43.26
CA MET A 114 34.35 -44.49 43.32
C MET A 114 32.97 -44.26 44.01
N ALA A 115 32.38 -43.05 43.89
CA ALA A 115 31.02 -42.78 44.42
C ALA A 115 29.94 -42.53 43.34
N TRP A 116 30.33 -42.10 42.13
CA TRP A 116 29.39 -41.50 41.16
C TRP A 116 28.58 -42.51 40.33
N ARG A 117 28.92 -43.81 40.37
CA ARG A 117 28.15 -44.86 39.67
C ARG A 117 26.93 -45.36 40.46
N SER A 118 26.85 -45.09 41.76
CA SER A 118 25.78 -45.61 42.64
C SER A 118 24.50 -44.76 42.61
N VAL A 119 24.60 -43.47 42.31
CA VAL A 119 23.43 -42.56 42.23
C VAL A 119 22.62 -42.80 40.95
N LEU A 120 23.30 -43.22 39.87
CA LEU A 120 22.69 -43.46 38.54
C LEU A 120 21.94 -44.80 38.41
N SER A 121 21.98 -45.69 39.40
CA SER A 121 21.18 -46.94 39.38
C SER A 121 19.76 -46.72 39.91
N LEU A 122 19.60 -45.98 41.01
CA LEU A 122 18.29 -45.69 41.63
C LEU A 122 17.38 -44.86 40.71
N LEU A 123 17.94 -43.95 39.90
CA LEU A 123 17.16 -43.13 38.96
C LEU A 123 16.46 -43.95 37.85
N ARG A 124 16.92 -45.18 37.53
CA ARG A 124 16.30 -46.01 36.49
C ARG A 124 14.92 -46.55 36.86
N GLY A 125 14.61 -46.70 38.15
CA GLY A 125 13.31 -47.21 38.61
C GLY A 125 12.17 -46.18 38.52
N HIS A 126 12.50 -44.88 38.52
CA HIS A 126 11.52 -43.81 38.74
C HIS A 126 11.54 -42.72 37.65
N TRP A 127 12.34 -42.90 36.59
CA TRP A 127 12.41 -41.93 35.49
C TRP A 127 11.10 -41.79 34.71
N ARG A 128 10.29 -42.86 34.60
CA ARG A 128 8.99 -42.83 33.92
C ARG A 128 7.96 -41.88 34.59
N PRO A 129 7.65 -42.00 35.89
CA PRO A 129 6.75 -41.05 36.56
C PRO A 129 7.32 -39.62 36.61
N VAL A 130 8.64 -39.44 36.73
CA VAL A 130 9.26 -38.10 36.68
C VAL A 130 9.06 -37.46 35.30
N ALA A 131 9.35 -38.18 34.21
CA ALA A 131 9.11 -37.68 32.86
C ALA A 131 7.64 -37.36 32.59
N PHE A 132 6.71 -38.17 33.10
CA PHE A 132 5.27 -37.87 33.04
C PHE A 132 4.89 -36.60 33.83
N ALA A 133 5.46 -36.40 35.02
CA ALA A 133 5.23 -35.19 35.81
C ALA A 133 5.76 -33.92 35.12
N THR A 134 6.96 -33.99 34.53
CA THR A 134 7.52 -32.86 33.76
C THR A 134 6.71 -32.59 32.49
N ALA A 135 6.29 -33.63 31.76
CA ALA A 135 5.43 -33.48 30.59
C ALA A 135 4.05 -32.89 30.94
N ALA A 136 3.45 -33.31 32.06
CA ALA A 136 2.20 -32.74 32.56
C ALA A 136 2.37 -31.27 32.99
N MET A 137 3.45 -30.93 33.70
CA MET A 137 3.75 -29.53 34.06
C MET A 137 4.02 -28.65 32.83
N LEU A 138 4.67 -29.18 31.78
CA LEU A 138 4.85 -28.47 30.51
C LEU A 138 3.52 -28.29 29.77
N ALA A 139 2.67 -29.32 29.69
CA ALA A 139 1.35 -29.21 29.07
C ALA A 139 0.44 -28.22 29.82
N ILE A 140 0.48 -28.21 31.16
CA ILE A 140 -0.24 -27.23 31.98
C ILE A 140 0.36 -25.82 31.80
N GLY A 141 1.69 -25.68 31.79
CA GLY A 141 2.37 -24.40 31.59
C GLY A 141 2.08 -23.79 30.22
N VAL A 142 2.08 -24.60 29.16
CA VAL A 142 1.71 -24.18 27.80
C VAL A 142 0.21 -23.85 27.73
N GLY A 143 -0.68 -24.67 28.29
CA GLY A 143 -2.12 -24.40 28.27
C GLY A 143 -2.53 -23.16 29.07
N VAL A 144 -1.96 -22.95 30.26
CA VAL A 144 -2.18 -21.74 31.07
C VAL A 144 -1.53 -20.52 30.42
N GLY A 145 -0.34 -20.67 29.84
CA GLY A 145 0.31 -19.61 29.07
C GLY A 145 -0.53 -19.17 27.87
N TRP A 146 -1.06 -20.11 27.08
CA TRP A 146 -1.89 -19.80 25.91
C TRP A 146 -3.20 -19.10 26.27
N LEU A 147 -3.78 -19.42 27.43
CA LEU A 147 -4.96 -18.71 27.95
C LEU A 147 -4.62 -17.34 28.57
N ALA A 148 -3.40 -17.14 29.09
CA ALA A 148 -2.95 -15.85 29.64
C ALA A 148 -2.39 -14.88 28.58
N PHE A 149 -1.94 -15.39 27.44
CA PHE A 149 -1.47 -14.60 26.28
C PHE A 149 -2.50 -14.47 25.16
N ARG A 150 -3.73 -15.00 25.35
CA ARG A 150 -4.89 -14.50 24.61
C ARG A 150 -5.15 -13.06 25.09
N GLY A 151 -4.79 -12.09 24.26
CA GLY A 151 -5.24 -10.72 24.45
C GLY A 151 -6.78 -10.66 24.49
N PRO A 152 -7.37 -9.64 25.13
CA PRO A 152 -8.80 -9.41 24.99
C PRO A 152 -9.09 -9.16 23.50
N GLU A 153 -10.00 -9.95 22.92
CA GLU A 153 -10.56 -9.61 21.60
C GLU A 153 -11.13 -8.19 21.68
N PRO A 154 -10.84 -7.31 20.70
CA PRO A 154 -11.38 -5.96 20.71
C PRO A 154 -12.90 -6.05 20.76
N ALA A 155 -13.52 -5.27 21.64
CA ALA A 155 -14.94 -5.37 21.93
C ALA A 155 -15.75 -5.24 20.62
N PRO A 156 -16.70 -6.15 20.36
CA PRO A 156 -17.46 -6.11 19.11
C PRO A 156 -18.26 -4.82 19.03
N VAL A 157 -18.23 -4.19 17.86
CA VAL A 157 -19.04 -3.01 17.56
C VAL A 157 -20.52 -3.42 17.58
N GLU A 158 -21.32 -2.78 18.44
CA GLU A 158 -22.76 -3.00 18.48
C GLU A 158 -23.43 -2.30 17.28
N LEU A 159 -23.77 -3.08 16.25
CA LEU A 159 -24.49 -2.61 15.06
C LEU A 159 -26.01 -2.51 15.33
N THR A 160 -26.68 -1.55 14.69
CA THR A 160 -28.16 -1.52 14.64
C THR A 160 -28.71 -2.64 13.75
N VAL A 161 -30.03 -2.85 13.78
CA VAL A 161 -30.70 -3.82 12.89
C VAL A 161 -30.54 -3.44 11.41
N GLU A 162 -30.56 -2.14 11.07
CA GLU A 162 -30.28 -1.70 9.70
C GLU A 162 -28.81 -1.97 9.32
N GLN A 163 -27.87 -1.62 10.20
CA GLN A 163 -26.43 -1.82 9.95
C GLN A 163 -26.03 -3.31 9.86
N GLN A 164 -26.74 -4.18 10.59
CA GLN A 164 -26.58 -5.63 10.44
C GLN A 164 -27.08 -6.12 9.07
N ALA A 165 -28.14 -5.54 8.52
CA ALA A 165 -28.59 -5.86 7.16
C ALA A 165 -27.52 -5.47 6.12
N TRP A 166 -26.90 -4.28 6.25
CA TRP A 166 -25.80 -3.86 5.36
C TRP A 166 -24.58 -4.80 5.47
N HIS A 167 -24.27 -5.27 6.68
CA HIS A 167 -23.23 -6.28 6.89
C HIS A 167 -23.58 -7.64 6.23
N ASP A 168 -24.82 -8.10 6.40
CA ASP A 168 -25.30 -9.34 5.80
C ASP A 168 -25.30 -9.25 4.26
N GLU A 169 -25.58 -8.07 3.69
CA GLU A 169 -25.51 -7.78 2.25
C GLU A 169 -24.06 -7.78 1.73
N LEU A 170 -23.11 -7.13 2.44
CA LEU A 170 -21.67 -7.19 2.13
C LEU A 170 -21.13 -8.63 2.13
N VAL A 171 -21.60 -9.47 3.06
CA VAL A 171 -21.24 -10.89 3.12
C VAL A 171 -21.93 -11.70 2.02
N ALA A 172 -23.21 -11.42 1.73
CA ALA A 172 -23.98 -12.11 0.69
C ALA A 172 -23.47 -11.82 -0.74
N GLY A 173 -22.86 -10.66 -0.98
CA GLY A 173 -22.20 -10.33 -2.25
C GLY A 173 -21.05 -11.26 -2.61
N GLY A 174 -20.42 -11.94 -1.64
CA GLY A 174 -19.37 -12.94 -1.89
C GLY A 174 -18.04 -12.38 -2.42
N VAL A 175 -17.86 -11.06 -2.40
CA VAL A 175 -16.68 -10.33 -2.91
C VAL A 175 -15.44 -10.51 -2.02
N TYR A 176 -15.66 -10.77 -0.73
CA TYR A 176 -14.64 -10.86 0.31
C TYR A 176 -14.46 -12.30 0.80
N ASP A 177 -13.30 -12.61 1.39
CA ASP A 177 -13.02 -13.92 1.97
C ASP A 177 -14.06 -14.27 3.04
N ALA A 178 -14.58 -15.50 3.00
CA ALA A 178 -15.68 -15.93 3.87
C ALA A 178 -15.33 -15.77 5.37
N GLY A 179 -16.11 -14.94 6.07
CA GLY A 179 -15.92 -14.63 7.49
C GLY A 179 -14.79 -13.65 7.80
N SER A 180 -14.27 -12.91 6.81
CA SER A 180 -13.28 -11.83 7.01
C SER A 180 -13.90 -10.48 7.38
N VAL A 181 -15.12 -10.20 6.92
CA VAL A 181 -15.81 -8.92 7.13
C VAL A 181 -16.08 -8.72 8.62
N ARG A 182 -15.58 -7.61 9.20
CA ARG A 182 -15.73 -7.26 10.62
C ARG A 182 -15.88 -5.76 10.78
N ALA A 183 -16.94 -5.31 11.47
CA ALA A 183 -17.10 -3.90 11.84
C ALA A 183 -16.02 -3.48 12.84
N LEU A 184 -15.40 -2.32 12.63
CA LEU A 184 -14.35 -1.74 13.46
C LEU A 184 -14.78 -0.46 14.16
N ALA A 185 -15.66 0.33 13.54
CA ALA A 185 -16.27 1.52 14.13
C ALA A 185 -17.62 1.85 13.48
N VAL A 186 -18.38 2.73 14.13
CA VAL A 186 -19.49 3.49 13.54
C VAL A 186 -19.23 4.95 13.86
N GLU A 187 -19.30 5.83 12.86
CA GLU A 187 -19.08 7.28 13.00
C GLU A 187 -20.13 7.99 12.14
N GLU A 188 -20.91 8.89 12.75
CA GLU A 188 -21.78 9.82 12.03
C GLU A 188 -22.73 9.16 11.00
N GLY A 189 -23.24 7.98 11.35
CA GLY A 189 -24.15 7.16 10.52
C GLY A 189 -23.44 6.15 9.61
N ALA A 190 -22.20 6.42 9.21
CA ALA A 190 -21.37 5.49 8.44
C ALA A 190 -20.85 4.35 9.34
N VAL A 191 -20.85 3.13 8.80
CA VAL A 191 -20.18 1.98 9.40
C VAL A 191 -18.83 1.77 8.71
N ILE A 192 -17.82 1.45 9.50
CA ILE A 192 -16.46 1.18 9.05
C ILE A 192 -16.18 -0.30 9.29
N TRP A 193 -16.03 -1.08 8.21
CA TRP A 193 -15.62 -2.48 8.27
C TRP A 193 -14.17 -2.67 7.78
N ALA A 194 -13.52 -3.72 8.26
CA ALA A 194 -12.40 -4.34 7.56
C ALA A 194 -12.84 -5.66 6.95
N ALA A 195 -12.21 -6.05 5.84
CA ALA A 195 -12.36 -7.36 5.23
C ALA A 195 -11.03 -7.82 4.62
N THR A 196 -10.94 -9.07 4.18
CA THR A 196 -9.84 -9.54 3.33
C THR A 196 -10.38 -10.07 2.01
N LYS A 197 -9.56 -10.06 0.98
CA LYS A 197 -9.89 -10.55 -0.36
C LYS A 197 -8.73 -11.36 -0.92
N ASP A 198 -9.03 -12.20 -1.91
CA ASP A 198 -8.07 -12.98 -2.68
C ASP A 198 -7.22 -13.89 -1.75
N ALA A 199 -7.90 -14.65 -0.89
CA ALA A 199 -7.30 -15.53 0.11
C ALA A 199 -6.32 -14.82 1.06
N ARG A 200 -6.65 -13.58 1.44
CA ARG A 200 -5.88 -12.64 2.27
C ARG A 200 -4.67 -11.99 1.61
N GLU A 201 -4.50 -12.12 0.29
CA GLU A 201 -3.50 -11.31 -0.44
C GLU A 201 -3.82 -9.81 -0.34
N ARG A 202 -5.10 -9.44 -0.30
CA ARG A 202 -5.58 -8.07 -0.05
C ARG A 202 -6.30 -7.91 1.28
N THR A 203 -6.17 -6.73 1.87
CA THR A 203 -6.94 -6.28 3.03
C THR A 203 -7.66 -4.98 2.68
N CYS A 204 -8.95 -4.93 2.98
CA CYS A 204 -9.84 -3.82 2.65
C CYS A 204 -10.25 -3.04 3.91
N VAL A 205 -10.33 -1.72 3.78
CA VAL A 205 -11.21 -0.87 4.59
C VAL A 205 -12.47 -0.58 3.75
N ILE A 206 -13.63 -0.65 4.37
CA ILE A 206 -14.93 -0.44 3.71
C ILE A 206 -15.71 0.55 4.55
N LEU A 207 -16.20 1.62 3.92
CA LEU A 207 -17.07 2.61 4.55
C LEU A 207 -18.45 2.53 3.88
N GLY A 208 -19.54 2.62 4.63
CA GLY A 208 -20.87 2.62 4.03
C GLY A 208 -21.99 3.18 4.89
N THR A 209 -22.99 3.73 4.21
CA THR A 209 -24.18 4.40 4.79
C THR A 209 -25.47 3.61 4.58
N GLY A 210 -25.40 2.42 3.96
CA GLY A 210 -26.55 1.65 3.49
C GLY A 210 -27.08 2.09 2.13
N GLU A 211 -26.93 3.37 1.78
CA GLU A 211 -27.23 3.90 0.45
C GLU A 211 -26.02 3.79 -0.49
N VAL A 212 -24.81 4.00 0.05
CA VAL A 212 -23.54 3.94 -0.68
C VAL A 212 -22.53 3.09 0.10
N THR A 213 -21.66 2.37 -0.62
CA THR A 213 -20.52 1.61 -0.07
C THR A 213 -19.25 2.00 -0.84
N VAL A 214 -18.21 2.43 -0.12
CA VAL A 214 -16.90 2.80 -0.66
C VAL A 214 -15.82 1.88 -0.08
N PRO A 215 -15.38 0.84 -0.83
CA PRO A 215 -14.27 -0.02 -0.45
C PRO A 215 -12.93 0.53 -0.97
N ASN A 216 -11.86 0.39 -0.16
CA ASN A 216 -10.48 0.49 -0.62
C ASN A 216 -9.69 -0.74 -0.14
N CYS A 217 -9.14 -1.51 -1.09
CA CYS A 217 -8.49 -2.80 -0.87
C CYS A 217 -7.05 -2.80 -1.38
N GLU A 218 -6.10 -2.68 -0.46
CA GLU A 218 -4.66 -2.74 -0.76
C GLU A 218 -4.05 -4.12 -0.49
N LEU A 219 -2.83 -4.36 -0.99
CA LEU A 219 -2.07 -5.55 -0.65
C LEU A 219 -1.83 -5.63 0.86
N THR A 220 -2.06 -6.79 1.47
CA THR A 220 -1.94 -6.98 2.93
C THR A 220 -0.54 -6.64 3.47
N GLU A 221 0.50 -6.81 2.66
CA GLU A 221 1.87 -6.37 2.97
C GLU A 221 1.98 -4.84 3.05
N THR A 222 1.46 -4.11 2.04
CA THR A 222 1.39 -2.64 2.05
C THR A 222 0.56 -2.10 3.21
N VAL A 223 -0.57 -2.74 3.54
CA VAL A 223 -1.39 -2.38 4.72
C VAL A 223 -0.63 -2.59 6.04
N ALA A 224 0.33 -3.52 6.09
CA ALA A 224 1.20 -3.71 7.25
C ALA A 224 2.35 -2.67 7.36
N GLU A 225 2.83 -2.14 6.24
CA GLU A 225 3.88 -1.11 6.22
C GLU A 225 3.34 0.32 6.39
N THR A 226 2.26 0.67 5.68
CA THR A 226 1.73 2.05 5.61
C THR A 226 0.28 2.20 6.09
N GLY A 227 -0.44 1.09 6.27
CA GLY A 227 -1.90 1.11 6.41
C GLY A 227 -2.62 1.38 5.09
N VAL A 228 -3.94 1.54 5.17
CA VAL A 228 -4.80 1.97 4.05
C VAL A 228 -5.77 3.05 4.52
N TYR A 229 -5.96 4.07 3.69
CA TYR A 229 -6.91 5.15 3.92
C TYR A 229 -8.21 4.91 3.14
N GLY A 230 -9.34 5.27 3.71
CA GLY A 230 -10.62 5.35 3.01
C GLY A 230 -11.43 6.54 3.51
N SER A 231 -12.32 7.06 2.67
CA SER A 231 -13.21 8.16 3.04
C SER A 231 -14.56 8.05 2.34
N ILE A 232 -15.60 8.53 3.02
CA ILE A 232 -16.95 8.65 2.49
C ILE A 232 -17.52 10.01 2.92
N THR A 233 -18.30 10.65 2.05
CA THR A 233 -19.04 11.86 2.41
C THR A 233 -20.48 11.52 2.78
N VAL A 234 -20.99 12.15 3.85
CA VAL A 234 -22.36 12.00 4.36
C VAL A 234 -23.00 13.39 4.52
N GLN A 235 -24.33 13.47 4.50
CA GLN A 235 -25.03 14.75 4.72
C GLN A 235 -24.98 15.13 6.22
N ALA A 236 -24.52 16.35 6.53
CA ALA A 236 -24.44 16.84 7.91
C ALA A 236 -25.63 17.75 8.28
N SER A 237 -26.03 18.62 7.35
CA SER A 237 -27.22 19.48 7.40
C SER A 237 -27.58 19.94 5.98
N ASP A 238 -28.68 20.67 5.81
CA ASP A 238 -29.19 21.13 4.51
C ASP A 238 -28.11 21.80 3.62
N ASP A 239 -27.22 22.60 4.22
CA ASP A 239 -26.17 23.37 3.52
C ASP A 239 -24.75 22.77 3.68
N LEU A 240 -24.56 21.69 4.45
CA LEU A 240 -23.22 21.14 4.78
C LEU A 240 -23.13 19.63 4.62
N GLN A 241 -21.99 19.20 4.07
CA GLN A 241 -21.58 17.80 4.01
C GLN A 241 -20.50 17.53 5.06
N ARG A 242 -20.33 16.26 5.42
CA ARG A 242 -19.32 15.77 6.37
C ARG A 242 -18.50 14.68 5.72
N GLN A 243 -17.19 14.89 5.61
CA GLN A 243 -16.28 13.83 5.20
C GLN A 243 -15.91 13.00 6.43
N VAL A 244 -16.14 11.70 6.37
CA VAL A 244 -15.65 10.71 7.34
C VAL A 244 -14.43 10.04 6.74
N GLY A 245 -13.24 10.45 7.19
CA GLY A 245 -11.96 9.87 6.81
C GLY A 245 -11.51 8.80 7.82
N VAL A 246 -10.92 7.72 7.30
CA VAL A 246 -10.52 6.54 8.07
C VAL A 246 -9.10 6.13 7.68
N GLN A 247 -8.19 6.12 8.64
CA GLN A 247 -6.89 5.45 8.51
C GLN A 247 -6.95 4.09 9.21
N MET A 248 -6.90 3.00 8.45
CA MET A 248 -6.75 1.66 8.99
C MET A 248 -5.26 1.26 9.06
N LEU A 249 -4.90 0.59 10.14
CA LEU A 249 -3.56 0.06 10.44
C LEU A 249 -3.68 -1.31 11.12
N PHE A 250 -2.66 -2.16 11.01
CA PHE A 250 -2.58 -3.35 11.87
C PHE A 250 -1.98 -3.01 13.24
N THR A 251 -2.53 -3.61 14.28
CA THR A 251 -1.95 -3.61 15.63
C THR A 251 -0.73 -4.53 15.70
N ALA A 252 0.00 -4.49 16.83
CA ALA A 252 1.11 -5.41 17.09
C ALA A 252 0.71 -6.90 17.19
N SER A 253 -0.60 -7.23 17.23
CA SER A 253 -1.10 -8.62 17.10
C SER A 253 -1.47 -9.02 15.66
N GLY A 254 -1.38 -8.10 14.70
CA GLY A 254 -1.81 -8.29 13.31
C GLY A 254 -3.32 -8.09 13.08
N GLU A 255 -4.05 -7.53 14.05
CA GLU A 255 -5.48 -7.24 13.91
C GLU A 255 -5.68 -5.84 13.33
N PRO A 256 -6.60 -5.63 12.36
CA PRO A 256 -6.87 -4.29 11.87
C PRO A 256 -7.60 -3.44 12.92
N ALA A 257 -7.18 -2.18 13.05
CA ALA A 257 -7.78 -1.14 13.87
C ALA A 257 -7.82 0.16 13.07
N VAL A 258 -8.72 1.08 13.44
CA VAL A 258 -8.94 2.34 12.72
C VAL A 258 -8.74 3.56 13.62
N ALA A 259 -8.14 4.60 13.05
CA ALA A 259 -8.32 5.98 13.49
C ALA A 259 -9.32 6.64 12.53
N VAL A 260 -10.38 7.22 13.08
CA VAL A 260 -11.45 7.87 12.32
C VAL A 260 -11.41 9.37 12.61
N SER A 261 -11.68 10.18 11.60
CA SER A 261 -11.76 11.64 11.69
C SER A 261 -12.91 12.16 10.83
N SER A 262 -13.79 12.95 11.43
CA SER A 262 -14.93 13.59 10.79
C SER A 262 -14.74 15.11 10.73
N TYR A 263 -15.10 15.75 9.61
CA TYR A 263 -15.15 17.21 9.50
C TYR A 263 -16.25 17.69 8.53
N ASP A 264 -16.81 18.87 8.82
CA ASP A 264 -17.88 19.49 8.05
C ASP A 264 -17.31 20.46 7.00
N TYR A 265 -17.89 20.48 5.80
CA TYR A 265 -17.54 21.38 4.71
C TYR A 265 -18.77 21.81 3.90
N ASP A 266 -18.64 22.97 3.25
CA ASP A 266 -19.58 23.46 2.25
C ASP A 266 -19.21 22.81 0.89
N PRO A 267 -20.07 21.96 0.32
CA PRO A 267 -19.76 21.25 -0.93
C PRO A 267 -19.70 22.16 -2.17
N GLY A 268 -20.13 23.41 -2.06
CA GLY A 268 -19.92 24.45 -3.07
C GLY A 268 -18.59 25.21 -2.94
N GLN A 269 -17.78 24.94 -1.91
CA GLN A 269 -16.49 25.58 -1.67
C GLN A 269 -15.32 24.58 -1.72
N SER A 270 -14.66 24.48 -2.87
CA SER A 270 -13.53 23.56 -3.07
C SER A 270 -12.26 23.93 -2.30
N GLY A 271 -12.02 25.22 -2.06
CA GLY A 271 -10.70 25.74 -1.63
C GLY A 271 -9.60 25.64 -2.69
N ILE A 272 -9.88 25.04 -3.85
CA ILE A 272 -8.93 24.81 -4.95
C ILE A 272 -8.74 26.11 -5.74
N THR A 273 -7.49 26.41 -6.13
CA THR A 273 -7.15 27.51 -7.03
C THR A 273 -6.83 26.94 -8.42
N TYR A 274 -7.67 27.26 -9.41
CA TYR A 274 -7.52 26.81 -10.80
C TYR A 274 -6.53 27.70 -11.59
N ALA A 275 -6.06 27.24 -12.76
CA ALA A 275 -5.01 27.94 -13.49
C ALA A 275 -5.49 29.20 -14.22
N ASN A 276 -6.79 29.34 -14.46
CA ASN A 276 -7.42 30.51 -15.09
C ASN A 276 -8.93 30.59 -14.81
N ASP A 277 -9.53 31.74 -15.13
CA ASP A 277 -10.95 32.04 -14.89
C ASP A 277 -11.89 31.03 -15.58
N ARG A 278 -11.55 30.50 -16.77
CA ARG A 278 -12.41 29.52 -17.48
C ARG A 278 -12.49 28.19 -16.73
N GLU A 279 -11.38 27.73 -16.17
CA GLU A 279 -11.38 26.55 -15.32
C GLU A 279 -12.20 26.78 -14.05
N ALA A 280 -12.08 27.96 -13.41
CA ALA A 280 -12.89 28.30 -12.24
C ALA A 280 -14.40 28.35 -12.56
N ASP A 281 -14.80 28.96 -13.68
CA ASP A 281 -16.18 28.97 -14.17
C ASP A 281 -16.69 27.55 -14.50
N THR A 282 -15.81 26.65 -14.98
CA THR A 282 -16.17 25.25 -15.26
C THR A 282 -16.26 24.40 -13.99
N ALA A 283 -15.31 24.52 -13.07
CA ALA A 283 -15.40 23.83 -11.78
C ALA A 283 -16.66 24.26 -11.01
N LYS A 284 -17.01 25.55 -11.04
CA LYS A 284 -18.28 26.01 -10.47
C LYS A 284 -19.48 25.33 -11.14
N ARG A 285 -19.55 25.30 -12.47
CA ARG A 285 -20.67 24.68 -13.19
C ARG A 285 -20.80 23.20 -12.85
N LEU A 286 -19.69 22.46 -12.80
CA LEU A 286 -19.70 21.06 -12.42
C LEU A 286 -20.20 20.87 -10.97
N ALA A 287 -19.88 21.79 -10.05
CA ALA A 287 -20.47 21.79 -8.72
C ALA A 287 -21.99 22.08 -8.74
N ASP A 288 -22.44 23.07 -9.52
CA ASP A 288 -23.86 23.37 -9.76
C ASP A 288 -24.60 22.17 -10.44
N ASP A 289 -23.89 21.34 -11.22
CA ASP A 289 -24.37 20.12 -11.90
C ASP A 289 -24.32 18.84 -11.01
N GLY A 290 -23.90 18.94 -9.74
CA GLY A 290 -23.99 17.85 -8.74
C GLY A 290 -22.68 17.13 -8.37
N PHE A 291 -21.53 17.60 -8.83
CA PHE A 291 -20.23 17.09 -8.39
C PHE A 291 -19.75 17.78 -7.10
N ASP A 292 -19.04 17.08 -6.23
CA ASP A 292 -18.44 17.69 -5.02
C ASP A 292 -17.35 18.69 -5.44
N ALA A 293 -17.46 19.96 -5.07
CA ALA A 293 -16.47 20.96 -5.49
C ALA A 293 -15.05 20.66 -5.00
N SER A 294 -14.88 20.06 -3.81
CA SER A 294 -13.59 19.65 -3.28
C SER A 294 -12.95 18.49 -4.07
N SER A 295 -13.75 17.74 -4.84
CA SER A 295 -13.29 16.67 -5.74
C SER A 295 -12.88 17.14 -7.15
N LEU A 296 -13.16 18.41 -7.50
CA LEU A 296 -12.99 18.92 -8.86
C LEU A 296 -11.56 19.40 -9.11
N TRP A 297 -10.74 18.58 -9.77
CA TRP A 297 -9.41 18.99 -10.22
C TRP A 297 -9.09 18.52 -11.65
N VAL A 298 -8.29 19.33 -12.35
CA VAL A 298 -7.78 19.00 -13.68
C VAL A 298 -6.64 17.99 -13.54
N VAL A 299 -6.84 16.78 -14.05
CA VAL A 299 -5.84 15.68 -14.03
C VAL A 299 -4.86 15.74 -15.20
N GLY A 300 -5.14 16.55 -16.23
CA GLY A 300 -4.27 16.79 -17.36
C GLY A 300 -4.96 17.56 -18.47
N TYR A 301 -4.32 17.64 -19.65
CA TYR A 301 -4.88 18.33 -20.81
C TYR A 301 -4.68 17.51 -22.09
N ASP A 302 -5.72 17.37 -22.92
CA ASP A 302 -5.54 17.02 -24.33
C ASP A 302 -5.26 18.30 -25.12
N ARG A 303 -3.96 18.55 -25.39
CA ARG A 303 -3.50 19.79 -26.02
C ARG A 303 -3.82 20.98 -25.09
N ASP A 304 -4.84 21.76 -25.44
CA ASP A 304 -5.32 22.92 -24.68
C ASP A 304 -6.67 22.66 -23.97
N VAL A 305 -7.23 21.45 -24.08
CA VAL A 305 -8.53 21.08 -23.49
C VAL A 305 -8.30 20.40 -22.14
N PRO A 306 -8.86 20.91 -21.02
CA PRO A 306 -8.68 20.29 -19.71
C PRO A 306 -9.41 18.95 -19.62
N VAL A 307 -8.80 18.00 -18.91
CA VAL A 307 -9.42 16.74 -18.50
C VAL A 307 -9.56 16.77 -16.99
N TRP A 308 -10.80 16.70 -16.51
CA TRP A 308 -11.16 16.78 -15.10
C TRP A 308 -11.38 15.40 -14.52
N THR A 309 -11.11 15.25 -13.23
CA THR A 309 -11.78 14.22 -12.41
C THR A 309 -12.73 14.90 -11.42
N ALA A 310 -13.75 14.15 -11.01
CA ALA A 310 -14.77 14.59 -10.07
C ALA A 310 -15.31 13.38 -9.29
N VAL A 311 -16.04 13.63 -8.21
CA VAL A 311 -16.89 12.66 -7.51
C VAL A 311 -18.33 13.18 -7.51
N GLN A 312 -19.29 12.35 -7.92
CA GLN A 312 -20.71 12.68 -7.84
C GLN A 312 -21.17 12.73 -6.38
N THR A 313 -21.90 13.78 -6.00
CA THR A 313 -22.39 13.95 -4.63
C THR A 313 -23.25 12.78 -4.16
N GLU A 314 -24.32 12.46 -4.90
CA GLU A 314 -25.34 11.49 -4.47
C GLU A 314 -24.83 10.04 -4.46
N SER A 315 -24.01 9.66 -5.44
CA SER A 315 -23.58 8.26 -5.65
C SER A 315 -22.17 7.95 -5.14
N GLN A 316 -21.37 8.99 -4.82
CA GLN A 316 -19.93 8.90 -4.59
C GLN A 316 -19.13 8.29 -5.76
N ASN A 317 -19.72 8.20 -6.96
CA ASN A 317 -19.04 7.67 -8.14
C ASN A 317 -17.92 8.63 -8.59
N PRO A 318 -16.64 8.20 -8.68
CA PRO A 318 -15.61 8.95 -9.36
C PRO A 318 -15.88 8.98 -10.88
N CYS A 319 -15.58 10.12 -11.50
CA CYS A 319 -15.86 10.41 -12.90
C CYS A 319 -14.68 11.11 -13.56
N LEU A 320 -14.40 10.77 -14.83
CA LEU A 320 -13.43 11.42 -15.70
C LEU A 320 -14.22 12.20 -16.78
N ILE A 321 -13.98 13.50 -16.90
CA ILE A 321 -14.77 14.44 -17.71
C ILE A 321 -13.86 15.20 -18.66
N TYR A 322 -14.19 15.21 -19.95
CA TYR A 322 -13.45 15.93 -20.98
C TYR A 322 -14.01 17.34 -21.18
N ASP A 323 -13.16 18.36 -21.11
CA ASP A 323 -13.47 19.80 -21.17
C ASP A 323 -14.33 20.31 -19.99
N GLY A 324 -15.47 19.68 -19.74
CA GLY A 324 -16.44 20.08 -18.73
C GLY A 324 -17.18 21.40 -19.02
N SER A 325 -16.88 22.10 -20.11
CA SER A 325 -17.42 23.44 -20.40
C SER A 325 -18.94 23.47 -20.68
N THR A 326 -19.55 22.31 -20.91
CA THR A 326 -20.99 22.17 -21.22
C THR A 326 -21.61 20.95 -20.53
N ALA A 327 -22.93 20.96 -20.34
CA ALA A 327 -23.67 19.79 -19.83
C ALA A 327 -23.71 18.59 -20.81
N GLU A 328 -23.24 18.76 -22.05
CA GLU A 328 -23.06 17.68 -23.04
C GLU A 328 -21.58 17.24 -23.17
N SER A 329 -20.69 17.75 -22.32
CA SER A 329 -19.27 17.39 -22.31
C SER A 329 -19.09 15.88 -22.03
N PRO A 330 -18.28 15.15 -22.84
CA PRO A 330 -18.10 13.71 -22.67
C PRO A 330 -17.57 13.36 -21.28
N MET A 331 -18.23 12.43 -20.61
CA MET A 331 -17.80 11.91 -19.31
C MET A 331 -18.00 10.40 -19.20
N THR A 332 -17.22 9.80 -18.31
CA THR A 332 -17.41 8.42 -17.83
C THR A 332 -17.41 8.45 -16.31
N CYS A 333 -18.22 7.59 -15.69
CA CYS A 333 -18.34 7.45 -14.25
C CYS A 333 -18.44 5.96 -13.93
N ALA A 334 -17.83 5.53 -12.83
CA ALA A 334 -17.90 4.14 -12.40
C ALA A 334 -18.19 4.03 -10.90
N ASP A 335 -18.84 2.94 -10.52
CA ASP A 335 -19.13 2.60 -9.13
C ASP A 335 -17.81 2.22 -8.40
N PRO A 336 -17.50 2.82 -7.23
CA PRO A 336 -16.29 2.52 -6.47
C PRO A 336 -16.10 1.03 -6.17
N GLN A 337 -17.18 0.30 -5.89
CA GLN A 337 -17.10 -1.13 -5.61
C GLN A 337 -16.73 -1.90 -6.89
N THR A 338 -17.42 -1.66 -8.00
CA THR A 338 -17.11 -2.25 -9.32
C THR A 338 -15.67 -1.95 -9.75
N MET A 339 -15.19 -0.72 -9.54
CA MET A 339 -13.80 -0.35 -9.84
C MET A 339 -12.80 -1.16 -9.00
N GLN A 340 -13.05 -1.26 -7.69
CA GLN A 340 -12.20 -2.01 -6.78
C GLN A 340 -12.25 -3.52 -7.04
N GLU A 341 -13.39 -4.04 -7.50
CA GLU A 341 -13.56 -5.45 -7.86
C GLU A 341 -12.79 -5.83 -9.12
N GLN A 342 -12.84 -4.98 -10.16
CA GLN A 342 -12.23 -5.23 -11.47
C GLN A 342 -10.79 -4.69 -11.57
N SER A 343 -10.32 -3.94 -10.57
CA SER A 343 -9.06 -3.16 -10.62
C SER A 343 -9.01 -2.20 -11.83
N SER A 344 -10.15 -1.60 -12.18
CA SER A 344 -10.30 -0.82 -13.40
C SER A 344 -9.89 0.64 -13.24
N SER A 345 -9.38 1.20 -14.33
CA SER A 345 -9.20 2.63 -14.55
C SER A 345 -10.53 3.30 -14.97
N LEU A 346 -10.62 4.63 -14.81
CA LEU A 346 -11.67 5.39 -15.48
C LEU A 346 -11.28 5.58 -16.94
N VAL A 347 -12.10 5.07 -17.86
CA VAL A 347 -11.82 5.04 -19.30
C VAL A 347 -12.88 5.82 -20.06
N LEU A 348 -12.46 6.90 -20.74
CA LEU A 348 -13.29 7.77 -21.56
C LEU A 348 -12.75 7.81 -22.99
N SER A 349 -13.60 7.52 -23.97
CA SER A 349 -13.26 7.70 -25.40
C SER A 349 -14.00 8.90 -25.98
N VAL A 350 -13.24 9.87 -26.49
CA VAL A 350 -13.72 11.09 -27.13
C VAL A 350 -13.49 10.96 -28.64
N VAL A 351 -14.51 11.28 -29.45
CA VAL A 351 -14.38 11.33 -30.91
C VAL A 351 -14.36 12.79 -31.36
N ASP A 352 -13.31 13.17 -32.06
CA ASP A 352 -13.16 14.49 -32.66
C ASP A 352 -14.11 14.62 -33.86
N THR A 353 -15.05 15.57 -33.79
CA THR A 353 -16.16 15.69 -34.76
C THR A 353 -15.76 16.28 -36.11
N GLU A 354 -14.58 16.91 -36.22
CA GLU A 354 -14.08 17.47 -37.48
C GLU A 354 -13.24 16.47 -38.27
N THR A 355 -12.44 15.66 -37.56
CA THR A 355 -11.48 14.71 -38.17
C THR A 355 -11.94 13.25 -38.12
N GLY A 356 -12.88 12.90 -37.24
CA GLY A 356 -13.26 11.53 -36.94
C GLY A 356 -12.19 10.74 -36.16
N GLY A 357 -11.13 11.40 -35.67
CA GLY A 357 -10.10 10.76 -34.84
C GLY A 357 -10.62 10.43 -33.44
N GLN A 358 -10.17 9.31 -32.87
CA GLN A 358 -10.55 8.89 -31.52
C GLN A 358 -9.40 9.14 -30.53
N THR A 359 -9.71 9.81 -29.43
CA THR A 359 -8.81 10.01 -28.29
C THR A 359 -9.32 9.21 -27.11
N HIS A 360 -8.47 8.32 -26.61
CA HIS A 360 -8.71 7.46 -25.46
C HIS A 360 -8.00 8.06 -24.24
N LEU A 361 -8.77 8.32 -23.20
CA LEU A 361 -8.36 8.94 -21.94
C LEU A 361 -8.53 7.89 -20.84
N GLU A 362 -7.45 7.56 -20.16
CA GLU A 362 -7.44 6.55 -19.10
C GLU A 362 -6.80 7.14 -17.83
N LEU A 363 -7.53 7.10 -16.71
CA LEU A 363 -7.03 7.49 -15.39
C LEU A 363 -6.91 6.24 -14.50
N ALA A 364 -5.68 5.82 -14.22
CA ALA A 364 -5.40 4.66 -13.37
C ALA A 364 -5.77 4.95 -11.90
N SER A 365 -6.61 4.11 -11.30
CA SER A 365 -7.40 4.50 -10.12
C SER A 365 -7.00 3.89 -8.77
N THR A 366 -6.11 2.90 -8.73
CA THR A 366 -6.05 1.96 -7.58
C THR A 366 -4.68 1.69 -6.95
N GLN A 367 -3.56 2.16 -7.53
CA GLN A 367 -2.21 1.83 -6.99
C GLN A 367 -1.21 2.98 -7.23
N GLY A 368 -0.90 3.74 -6.17
CA GLY A 368 0.05 4.86 -6.21
C GLY A 368 -0.52 6.17 -6.80
N PRO A 369 0.35 7.13 -7.21
CA PRO A 369 -0.10 8.40 -7.77
C PRO A 369 -0.79 8.19 -9.12
N GLY A 370 -2.10 8.42 -9.17
CA GLY A 370 -2.90 8.29 -10.39
C GLY A 370 -2.39 9.19 -11.51
N TYR A 371 -2.26 8.63 -12.72
CA TYR A 371 -1.76 9.32 -13.91
C TYR A 371 -2.76 9.20 -15.05
N LEU A 372 -2.90 10.28 -15.82
CA LEU A 372 -3.71 10.32 -17.03
C LEU A 372 -2.89 9.84 -18.24
N VAL A 373 -3.35 8.78 -18.90
CA VAL A 373 -2.83 8.32 -20.20
C VAL A 373 -3.73 8.88 -21.31
N ILE A 374 -3.13 9.44 -22.35
CA ILE A 374 -3.83 9.96 -23.53
C ILE A 374 -3.29 9.26 -24.79
N THR A 375 -4.07 8.33 -25.32
CA THR A 375 -3.77 7.61 -26.57
C THR A 375 -4.65 8.15 -27.69
N ARG A 376 -4.09 8.43 -28.88
CA ARG A 376 -4.86 8.93 -30.03
C ARG A 376 -4.72 7.96 -31.21
N GLU A 377 -5.85 7.47 -31.71
CA GLU A 377 -5.88 6.64 -32.91
C GLU A 377 -5.92 7.53 -34.16
N GLY A 378 -4.99 7.28 -35.08
CA GLY A 378 -4.82 8.10 -36.27
C GLY A 378 -5.97 7.92 -37.26
N GLY A 379 -6.86 8.92 -37.34
CA GLY A 379 -7.90 8.98 -38.38
C GLY A 379 -7.31 8.81 -39.78
N VAL A 380 -7.96 8.01 -40.62
CA VAL A 380 -7.41 7.59 -41.92
C VAL A 380 -7.38 8.78 -42.89
N SER A 381 -6.23 9.45 -42.99
CA SER A 381 -5.94 10.48 -43.98
C SER A 381 -6.35 10.02 -45.38
N GLY A 382 -7.40 10.64 -45.94
CA GLY A 382 -8.03 10.20 -47.17
C GLY A 382 -7.04 10.16 -48.35
N ALA A 383 -6.91 9.00 -48.99
CA ALA A 383 -6.06 8.79 -50.16
C ALA A 383 -6.65 9.43 -51.43
N GLY A 384 -6.75 10.76 -51.45
CA GLY A 384 -7.19 11.57 -52.58
C GLY A 384 -6.13 11.65 -53.68
N GLY A 385 -5.94 10.57 -54.42
CA GLY A 385 -5.14 10.56 -55.65
C GLY A 385 -5.90 11.20 -56.81
N ASN A 386 -5.26 12.17 -57.50
CA ASN A 386 -5.69 12.69 -58.80
C ASN A 386 -5.07 11.88 -59.94
#